data_AF-A0A435YEK5-F1
#
_entry.id   AF-A0A435YEK5-F1
#
_cell.length_a   1.000
_cell.length_b   1.000
_cell.length_c   1.000
_cell.angle_alpha   90.00
_cell.angle_beta   90.00
_cell.angle_gamma   90.00
#
_symmetry.space_group_name_H-M   'P 1'
#
loop_
_entity.id
_entity.type
_entity.pdbx_description
1 polymer ?
#
loop_
_entity_poly.entity_id
_entity_poly.type
_entity_poly.pdbx_seq_one_letter_code
_entity_poly.pdbx_strand_id
1 'polypeptide(L)'
;ISIFGFPAQFGALKGRVTSFVAALFNPGRSQVNVSLRGLYFSSGTQEGTPIDQVLGAIGRNFGGNSRPHLSGTGKSFFLHDLLTDVIFAESGWVSYDKSAARRAAIVRFGGMGAITLIAAAALGTLALSFASNRSLIASTTLAMGQYRETAAPLLKASTVTDVDLENVIGPLDQLRDLPAGYETGDLPTPLEETFGLSQRERLLSASKTAYRQALERLLRSRLLIQAERTIQAKMADPVALYEPLKIYLMLGGKAPKVDDALIVSWMKRDWEQNRYPGENNREGREQLQKHLRAMLALDDAYDPVFELNQPLVEAAQRSLGRMSLADRASALIKSAIYAAVLDDFSLSQKGGPEAQLLFERIDGGDLSGLRIPGIYTHSGFNTFYLRQLSRIAQMLVDEQWVLGGGGEQGDINQQLLKLGPELLDRYGKEFAAAWNGVLGQLKFKAMLTDKPHYIALSAAASPSSPMNQLFAAIADETALTRDSGDGPDPGTEIEGTAQNPPRNPA
;
A
#
# COMPACT_ATOMS: atom_id res chain seq x y z
N ILE A 1 -51.52 -98.34 -23.10
CA ILE A 1 -52.38 -97.27 -23.65
C ILE A 1 -52.85 -96.41 -22.48
N SER A 2 -52.09 -95.38 -22.11
CA SER A 2 -52.33 -94.55 -20.90
C SER A 2 -53.11 -93.26 -21.18
N ILE A 3 -53.63 -93.09 -22.41
CA ILE A 3 -54.23 -91.83 -22.86
C ILE A 3 -55.66 -91.61 -22.33
N PHE A 4 -56.35 -92.68 -21.93
CA PHE A 4 -57.74 -92.61 -21.47
C PHE A 4 -57.92 -92.10 -20.02
N GLY A 5 -56.86 -92.13 -19.19
CA GLY A 5 -56.91 -91.67 -17.79
C GLY A 5 -56.63 -90.18 -17.59
N PHE A 6 -56.06 -89.50 -18.60
CA PHE A 6 -55.63 -88.10 -18.50
C PHE A 6 -56.78 -87.12 -18.20
N PRO A 7 -57.97 -87.20 -18.84
CA PRO A 7 -59.07 -86.28 -18.55
C PRO A 7 -59.57 -86.37 -17.10
N ALA A 8 -59.61 -87.58 -16.52
CA ALA A 8 -60.03 -87.77 -15.13
C ALA A 8 -59.00 -87.22 -14.14
N GLN A 9 -57.70 -87.44 -14.40
CA GLN A 9 -56.62 -86.89 -13.57
C GLN A 9 -56.53 -85.36 -13.67
N PHE A 10 -56.71 -84.81 -14.87
CA PHE A 10 -56.76 -83.35 -15.08
C PHE A 10 -58.00 -82.73 -14.41
N GLY A 11 -59.14 -83.43 -14.42
CA GLY A 11 -60.34 -83.02 -13.70
C GLY A 11 -60.13 -82.90 -12.18
N ALA A 12 -59.29 -83.74 -11.58
CA ALA A 12 -58.96 -83.68 -10.15
C ALA A 12 -58.18 -82.41 -9.76
N LEU A 13 -57.46 -81.77 -10.70
CA LEU A 13 -56.73 -80.52 -10.45
C LEU A 13 -57.65 -79.30 -10.34
N LYS A 14 -58.86 -79.36 -10.92
CA LYS A 14 -59.79 -78.23 -11.02
C LYS A 14 -60.03 -77.56 -9.67
N GLY A 15 -60.41 -78.32 -8.64
CA GLY A 15 -60.76 -77.75 -7.32
C GLY A 15 -59.59 -77.01 -6.65
N ARG A 16 -58.36 -77.55 -6.76
CA ARG A 16 -57.16 -76.93 -6.17
C ARG A 16 -56.76 -75.65 -6.91
N VAL A 17 -56.78 -75.70 -8.24
CA VAL A 17 -56.45 -74.55 -9.10
C VAL A 17 -57.43 -73.41 -8.91
N THR A 18 -58.75 -73.70 -8.89
CA THR A 18 -59.77 -72.67 -8.67
C THR A 18 -59.62 -72.00 -7.31
N SER A 19 -59.33 -72.76 -6.26
CA SER A 19 -59.09 -72.21 -4.92
C SER A 19 -57.86 -71.31 -4.87
N PHE A 20 -56.77 -71.69 -5.55
CA PHE A 20 -55.55 -70.89 -5.63
C PHE A 20 -55.77 -69.57 -6.37
N VAL A 21 -56.41 -69.61 -7.53
CA VAL A 21 -56.70 -68.40 -8.33
C VAL A 21 -57.63 -67.47 -7.55
N ALA A 22 -58.68 -68.00 -6.92
CA ALA A 22 -59.60 -67.19 -6.11
C ALA A 22 -58.90 -66.50 -4.92
N ALA A 23 -57.90 -67.15 -4.32
CA ALA A 23 -57.11 -66.55 -3.24
C ALA A 23 -56.18 -65.43 -3.73
N LEU A 24 -55.57 -65.57 -4.92
CA LEU A 24 -54.64 -64.59 -5.48
C LEU A 24 -55.32 -63.27 -5.88
N PHE A 25 -56.56 -63.36 -6.39
CA PHE A 25 -57.35 -62.20 -6.85
C PHE A 25 -58.38 -61.74 -5.82
N ASN A 26 -58.20 -62.07 -4.54
CA ASN A 26 -59.11 -61.61 -3.50
C ASN A 26 -58.99 -60.07 -3.34
N PRO A 27 -60.04 -59.29 -3.67
CA PRO A 27 -59.97 -57.84 -3.69
C PRO A 27 -59.71 -57.22 -2.31
N GLY A 28 -59.90 -57.98 -1.23
CA GLY A 28 -59.62 -57.53 0.14
C GLY A 28 -58.14 -57.49 0.55
N ARG A 29 -57.20 -57.97 -0.27
CA ARG A 29 -55.76 -58.06 0.10
C ARG A 29 -54.76 -57.41 -0.86
N SER A 30 -55.15 -57.05 -2.09
CA SER A 30 -54.19 -56.60 -3.11
C SER A 30 -54.28 -55.10 -3.35
N GLN A 31 -53.22 -54.35 -2.99
CA GLN A 31 -53.04 -52.92 -3.32
C GLN A 31 -52.62 -52.66 -4.78
N VAL A 32 -52.48 -53.73 -5.57
CA VAL A 32 -52.09 -53.66 -6.98
C VAL A 32 -53.22 -54.27 -7.81
N ASN A 33 -53.68 -53.53 -8.83
CA ASN A 33 -54.62 -54.04 -9.83
C ASN A 33 -53.93 -55.10 -10.70
N VAL A 34 -53.91 -56.35 -10.24
CA VAL A 34 -53.42 -57.47 -11.03
C VAL A 34 -54.54 -57.92 -11.97
N SER A 35 -54.35 -57.80 -13.28
CA SER A 35 -55.24 -58.41 -14.27
C SER A 35 -54.80 -59.85 -14.54
N LEU A 36 -55.71 -60.81 -14.34
CA LEU A 36 -55.45 -62.20 -14.73
C LEU A 36 -55.50 -62.30 -16.26
N ARG A 37 -54.34 -62.45 -16.91
CA ARG A 37 -54.25 -62.62 -18.37
C ARG A 37 -54.68 -64.02 -18.82
N GLY A 38 -54.36 -65.03 -18.03
CA GLY A 38 -54.74 -66.41 -18.27
C GLY A 38 -54.07 -67.35 -17.29
N LEU A 39 -54.53 -68.59 -17.26
CA LEU A 39 -53.87 -69.68 -16.55
C LEU A 39 -53.40 -70.71 -17.58
N TYR A 40 -52.11 -70.96 -17.62
CA TYR A 40 -51.49 -71.84 -18.60
C TYR A 40 -50.83 -73.02 -17.90
N PHE A 41 -51.08 -74.22 -18.40
CA PHE A 41 -50.42 -75.43 -17.93
C PHE A 41 -49.26 -75.76 -18.86
N SER A 42 -48.04 -75.69 -18.34
CA SER A 42 -46.83 -76.03 -19.09
C SER A 42 -46.06 -77.14 -18.36
N SER A 43 -45.46 -78.06 -19.12
CA SER A 43 -44.59 -79.10 -18.57
C SER A 43 -43.18 -78.88 -19.10
N GLY A 44 -42.24 -78.52 -18.23
CA GLY A 44 -40.84 -78.23 -18.59
C GLY A 44 -39.96 -79.48 -18.64
N THR A 45 -39.85 -80.20 -17.54
CA THR A 45 -39.02 -81.41 -17.41
C THR A 45 -39.87 -82.55 -16.86
N GLN A 46 -39.92 -83.67 -17.58
CA GLN A 46 -40.59 -84.88 -17.09
C GLN A 46 -39.58 -85.68 -16.27
N GLU A 47 -39.75 -85.72 -14.95
CA GLU A 47 -39.00 -86.63 -14.10
C GLU A 47 -39.72 -87.99 -14.02
N GLY A 48 -39.13 -89.02 -14.64
CA GLY A 48 -39.49 -90.43 -14.46
C GLY A 48 -40.48 -91.03 -15.47
N THR A 49 -40.30 -92.32 -15.77
CA THR A 49 -41.24 -93.16 -16.54
C THR A 49 -42.55 -93.34 -15.77
N PRO A 50 -43.73 -92.96 -16.31
CA PRO A 50 -45.02 -92.99 -15.58
C PRO A 50 -45.45 -94.36 -15.06
N ILE A 51 -44.87 -95.44 -15.61
CA ILE A 51 -45.16 -96.82 -15.20
C ILE A 51 -44.48 -97.16 -13.87
N ASP A 52 -43.36 -96.52 -13.51
CA ASP A 52 -42.59 -96.82 -12.29
C ASP A 52 -43.16 -96.19 -11.01
N GLN A 53 -44.00 -95.16 -11.09
CA GLN A 53 -44.64 -94.61 -9.88
C GLN A 53 -45.77 -95.52 -9.36
N VAL A 54 -46.44 -96.26 -10.24
CA VAL A 54 -47.47 -97.24 -9.88
C VAL A 54 -46.84 -98.61 -9.56
N LEU A 55 -45.86 -99.07 -10.35
CA LEU A 55 -45.11 -100.30 -10.04
C LEU A 55 -44.20 -100.16 -8.80
N GLY A 56 -43.65 -98.98 -8.54
CA GLY A 56 -42.92 -98.68 -7.31
C GLY A 56 -43.83 -98.63 -6.08
N ALA A 57 -45.11 -98.30 -6.23
CA ALA A 57 -46.10 -98.41 -5.15
C ALA A 57 -46.50 -99.87 -4.87
N ILE A 58 -46.46 -100.75 -5.88
CA ILE A 58 -46.80 -102.18 -5.74
C ILE A 58 -45.58 -103.02 -5.30
N GLY A 59 -44.37 -102.70 -5.80
CA GLY A 59 -43.13 -103.41 -5.48
C GLY A 59 -42.60 -103.17 -4.07
N ARG A 60 -42.95 -102.04 -3.43
CA ARG A 60 -42.64 -101.77 -2.01
C ARG A 60 -43.30 -102.78 -1.04
N ASN A 61 -44.40 -103.41 -1.45
CA ASN A 61 -45.09 -104.43 -0.64
C ASN A 61 -44.50 -105.85 -0.80
N PHE A 62 -43.58 -106.06 -1.75
CA PHE A 62 -42.97 -107.36 -2.05
C PHE A 62 -41.44 -107.40 -1.86
N GLY A 63 -40.87 -106.44 -1.12
CA GLY A 63 -39.49 -106.54 -0.61
C GLY A 63 -38.35 -106.43 -1.65
N GLY A 64 -38.61 -105.86 -2.84
CA GLY A 64 -37.59 -105.70 -3.88
C GLY A 64 -36.96 -104.29 -3.91
N ASN A 65 -35.63 -104.20 -3.75
CA ASN A 65 -34.86 -102.97 -3.98
C ASN A 65 -34.70 -102.70 -5.49
N SER A 66 -35.58 -101.89 -6.07
CA SER A 66 -35.41 -101.39 -7.44
C SER A 66 -34.62 -100.07 -7.44
N ARG A 67 -33.40 -100.09 -8.02
CA ARG A 67 -32.60 -98.88 -8.28
C ARG A 67 -33.21 -98.11 -9.48
N PRO A 68 -33.43 -96.79 -9.39
CA PRO A 68 -33.97 -96.03 -10.50
C PRO A 68 -32.90 -95.84 -11.60
N HIS A 69 -33.16 -96.36 -12.79
CA HIS A 69 -32.49 -95.93 -14.01
C HIS A 69 -33.13 -94.63 -14.48
N LEU A 70 -32.43 -93.51 -14.28
CA LEU A 70 -32.78 -92.23 -14.90
C LEU A 70 -32.26 -92.22 -16.33
N SER A 71 -33.13 -92.44 -17.32
CA SER A 71 -32.85 -92.03 -18.69
C SER A 71 -34.12 -91.71 -19.45
N GLY A 72 -34.26 -90.44 -19.80
CA GLY A 72 -35.27 -89.94 -20.72
C GLY A 72 -35.04 -88.45 -20.92
N THR A 73 -34.69 -88.05 -22.14
CA THR A 73 -34.63 -86.65 -22.57
C THR A 73 -35.98 -86.00 -22.29
N GLY A 74 -36.00 -84.99 -21.42
CA GLY A 74 -37.22 -84.32 -21.01
C GLY A 74 -37.94 -83.72 -22.23
N LYS A 75 -39.12 -84.25 -22.55
CA LYS A 75 -40.00 -83.65 -23.56
C LYS A 75 -40.82 -82.56 -22.89
N SER A 76 -40.63 -81.33 -23.34
CA SER A 76 -41.46 -80.20 -22.93
C SER A 76 -42.78 -80.19 -23.70
N PHE A 77 -43.86 -79.86 -23.02
CA PHE A 77 -45.20 -79.72 -23.61
C PHE A 77 -45.79 -78.36 -23.21
N PHE A 78 -46.48 -77.72 -24.15
CA PHE A 78 -47.23 -76.47 -23.94
C PHE A 78 -46.39 -75.25 -23.51
N LEU A 79 -45.09 -75.23 -23.85
CA LEU A 79 -44.18 -74.09 -23.60
C LEU A 79 -44.08 -73.12 -24.79
N HIS A 80 -44.17 -73.63 -26.02
CA HIS A 80 -43.94 -72.85 -27.23
C HIS A 80 -44.94 -71.70 -27.37
N ASP A 81 -46.24 -72.00 -27.34
CA ASP A 81 -47.31 -71.03 -27.52
C ASP A 81 -47.39 -70.05 -26.33
N LEU A 82 -47.14 -70.53 -25.09
CA LEU A 82 -47.09 -69.66 -23.91
C LEU A 82 -45.99 -68.59 -24.02
N LEU A 83 -44.79 -68.97 -24.46
CA LEU A 83 -43.68 -68.04 -24.57
C LEU A 83 -43.87 -67.11 -25.79
N THR A 84 -44.18 -67.68 -26.95
CA THR A 84 -44.22 -66.94 -28.21
C THR A 84 -45.47 -66.06 -28.31
N ASP A 85 -46.64 -66.62 -28.01
CA ASP A 85 -47.92 -65.96 -28.30
C ASP A 85 -48.44 -65.13 -27.13
N VAL A 86 -47.94 -65.35 -25.91
CA VAL A 86 -48.39 -64.64 -24.70
C VAL A 86 -47.26 -63.80 -24.10
N ILE A 87 -46.19 -64.42 -23.62
CA ILE A 87 -45.14 -63.71 -22.86
C ILE A 87 -44.38 -62.73 -23.75
N PHE A 88 -43.91 -63.15 -24.93
CA PHE A 88 -43.17 -62.27 -25.84
C PHE A 88 -44.07 -61.30 -26.59
N ALA A 89 -45.28 -61.72 -26.97
CA ALA A 89 -46.27 -60.85 -27.60
C ALA A 89 -46.65 -59.66 -26.68
N GLU A 90 -46.65 -59.84 -25.36
CA GLU A 90 -46.94 -58.76 -24.38
C GLU A 90 -45.69 -57.97 -23.92
N SER A 91 -44.49 -58.28 -24.42
CA SER A 91 -43.23 -57.62 -24.01
C SER A 91 -43.20 -56.08 -24.17
N GLY A 92 -44.06 -55.52 -25.02
CA GLY A 92 -44.18 -54.07 -25.26
C GLY A 92 -44.96 -53.29 -24.19
N TRP A 93 -45.59 -53.93 -23.20
CA TRP A 93 -46.40 -53.26 -22.17
C TRP A 93 -45.59 -52.61 -21.04
N VAL A 94 -44.31 -52.96 -20.90
CA VAL A 94 -43.40 -52.30 -19.94
C VAL A 94 -42.69 -51.14 -20.66
N SER A 95 -43.35 -49.98 -20.72
CA SER A 95 -42.77 -48.77 -21.34
C SER A 95 -42.06 -47.89 -20.30
N TYR A 96 -40.90 -47.33 -20.67
CA TYR A 96 -40.21 -46.33 -19.86
C TYR A 96 -40.99 -45.01 -19.83
N ASP A 97 -41.04 -44.34 -18.68
CA ASP A 97 -41.60 -42.99 -18.58
C ASP A 97 -40.78 -42.00 -19.43
N LYS A 98 -41.29 -41.66 -20.61
CA LYS A 98 -40.67 -40.72 -21.55
C LYS A 98 -40.42 -39.34 -20.93
N SER A 99 -41.26 -38.94 -19.96
CA SER A 99 -41.09 -37.67 -19.25
C SER A 99 -39.88 -37.72 -18.30
N ALA A 100 -39.68 -38.84 -17.59
CA ALA A 100 -38.50 -39.08 -16.76
C ALA A 100 -37.22 -39.15 -17.61
N ALA A 101 -37.27 -39.82 -18.76
CA ALA A 101 -36.15 -39.86 -19.69
C ALA A 101 -35.76 -38.47 -20.23
N ARG A 102 -36.75 -37.63 -20.58
CA ARG A 102 -36.51 -36.25 -21.03
C ARG A 102 -35.94 -35.37 -19.92
N ARG A 103 -36.45 -35.46 -18.68
CA ARG A 103 -35.91 -34.75 -17.51
C ARG A 103 -34.44 -35.15 -17.27
N ALA A 104 -34.14 -36.44 -17.30
CA ALA A 104 -32.78 -36.94 -17.13
C ALA A 104 -31.84 -36.45 -18.24
N ALA A 105 -32.31 -36.39 -19.49
CA ALA A 105 -31.54 -35.84 -20.60
C ALA A 105 -31.26 -34.34 -20.42
N ILE A 106 -32.26 -33.54 -20.05
CA ILE A 106 -32.10 -32.09 -19.81
C ILE A 106 -31.10 -31.84 -18.67
N VAL A 107 -31.19 -32.58 -17.57
CA VAL A 107 -30.24 -32.44 -16.45
C VAL A 107 -28.82 -32.82 -16.88
N ARG A 108 -28.64 -33.89 -17.65
CA ARG A 108 -27.32 -34.32 -18.15
C ARG A 108 -26.72 -33.29 -19.11
N PHE A 109 -27.46 -32.88 -20.14
CA PHE A 109 -26.97 -31.93 -21.13
C PHE A 109 -26.83 -30.51 -20.56
N GLY A 110 -27.74 -30.09 -19.67
CA GLY A 110 -27.63 -28.83 -18.94
C GLY A 110 -26.41 -28.83 -18.02
N GLY A 111 -26.17 -29.93 -17.30
CA GLY A 111 -24.97 -30.11 -16.47
C GLY A 111 -23.68 -30.08 -17.28
N MET A 112 -23.62 -30.82 -18.41
CA MET A 112 -22.48 -30.76 -19.33
C MET A 112 -22.26 -29.36 -19.89
N GLY A 113 -23.33 -28.67 -20.32
CA GLY A 113 -23.26 -27.30 -20.81
C GLY A 113 -22.74 -26.32 -19.76
N ALA A 114 -23.20 -26.43 -18.52
CA ALA A 114 -22.72 -25.62 -17.41
C ALA A 114 -21.23 -25.87 -17.12
N ILE A 115 -20.79 -27.14 -17.10
CA ILE A 115 -19.37 -27.50 -16.91
C ILE A 115 -18.52 -26.93 -18.05
N THR A 116 -18.95 -27.06 -19.30
CA THR A 116 -18.24 -26.50 -20.46
C THR A 116 -18.14 -24.98 -20.38
N LEU A 117 -19.21 -24.29 -19.97
CA LEU A 117 -19.22 -22.84 -19.82
C LEU A 117 -18.28 -22.38 -18.69
N ILE A 118 -18.31 -23.05 -17.55
CA ILE A 118 -17.40 -22.76 -16.42
C ILE A 118 -15.94 -23.00 -16.82
N ALA A 119 -15.66 -24.11 -17.50
CA ALA A 119 -14.32 -24.43 -17.99
C ALA A 119 -13.83 -23.39 -19.01
N ALA A 120 -14.68 -22.98 -19.95
CA ALA A 120 -14.35 -21.93 -20.91
C ALA A 120 -14.11 -20.58 -20.23
N ALA A 121 -14.92 -20.21 -19.23
CA ALA A 121 -14.74 -18.99 -18.44
C ALA A 121 -13.40 -19.02 -17.67
N ALA A 122 -13.09 -20.13 -17.00
CA ALA A 122 -11.83 -20.30 -16.28
C ALA A 122 -10.60 -20.19 -17.21
N LEU A 123 -10.65 -20.86 -18.37
CA LEU A 123 -9.60 -20.75 -19.39
C LEU A 123 -9.50 -19.31 -19.94
N GLY A 124 -10.63 -18.63 -20.13
CA GLY A 124 -10.67 -17.23 -20.54
C GLY A 124 -9.98 -16.32 -19.53
N THR A 125 -10.28 -16.46 -18.24
CA THR A 125 -9.63 -15.66 -17.18
C THR A 125 -8.12 -15.94 -17.08
N LEU A 126 -7.70 -17.19 -17.24
CA LEU A 126 -6.28 -17.55 -17.26
C LEU A 126 -5.57 -16.98 -18.49
N ALA A 127 -6.21 -17.02 -19.66
CA ALA A 127 -5.67 -16.46 -20.90
C ALA A 127 -5.50 -14.94 -20.82
N LEU A 128 -6.51 -14.24 -20.28
CA LEU A 128 -6.41 -12.80 -19.99
C LEU A 128 -5.25 -12.51 -19.03
N SER A 129 -5.15 -13.29 -17.95
CA SER A 129 -4.09 -13.09 -16.97
C SER A 129 -2.69 -13.35 -17.51
N PHE A 130 -2.55 -14.39 -18.31
CA PHE A 130 -1.31 -14.70 -19.00
C PHE A 130 -0.91 -13.57 -19.97
N ALA A 131 -1.87 -13.06 -20.76
CA ALA A 131 -1.61 -11.96 -21.70
C ALA A 131 -1.18 -10.68 -20.99
N SER A 132 -1.89 -10.27 -19.92
CA SER A 132 -1.55 -9.06 -19.14
C SER A 132 -0.19 -9.20 -18.46
N ASN A 133 0.10 -10.32 -17.80
CA ASN A 133 1.41 -10.55 -17.18
C ASN A 133 2.55 -10.59 -18.20
N ARG A 134 2.32 -11.19 -19.38
CA ARG A 134 3.30 -11.18 -20.47
C ARG A 134 3.57 -9.78 -20.99
N SER A 135 2.53 -8.96 -21.12
CA SER A 135 2.65 -7.54 -21.50
C SER A 135 3.42 -6.74 -20.45
N LEU A 136 3.14 -6.97 -19.16
CA LEU A 136 3.85 -6.33 -18.04
C LEU A 136 5.35 -6.67 -18.06
N ILE A 137 5.71 -7.93 -18.28
CA ILE A 137 7.11 -8.35 -18.41
C ILE A 137 7.77 -7.68 -19.62
N ALA A 138 7.10 -7.66 -20.78
CA ALA A 138 7.63 -7.08 -22.00
C ALA A 138 7.87 -5.57 -21.87
N SER A 139 6.89 -4.83 -21.35
CA SER A 139 7.02 -3.38 -21.10
C SER A 139 8.12 -3.06 -20.10
N THR A 140 8.22 -3.82 -19.00
CA THR A 140 9.31 -3.66 -18.02
C THR A 140 10.68 -3.94 -18.64
N THR A 141 10.79 -4.98 -19.49
CA THR A 141 12.03 -5.34 -20.17
C THR A 141 12.46 -4.26 -21.16
N LEU A 142 11.52 -3.68 -21.90
CA LEU A 142 11.78 -2.56 -22.82
C LEU A 142 12.26 -1.32 -22.07
N ALA A 143 11.57 -0.93 -20.99
CA ALA A 143 11.97 0.22 -20.16
C ALA A 143 13.36 0.02 -19.54
N MET A 144 13.68 -1.20 -19.08
CA MET A 144 15.03 -1.55 -18.61
C MET A 144 16.09 -1.47 -19.72
N GLY A 145 15.72 -1.78 -20.96
CA GLY A 145 16.59 -1.57 -22.13
C GLY A 145 16.92 -0.09 -22.34
N GLN A 146 15.90 0.78 -22.31
CA GLN A 146 16.06 2.24 -22.43
C GLN A 146 16.92 2.82 -21.30
N TYR A 147 16.74 2.32 -20.07
CA TYR A 147 17.61 2.68 -18.94
C TYR A 147 19.07 2.32 -19.20
N ARG A 148 19.35 1.11 -19.69
CA ARG A 148 20.74 0.69 -19.97
C ARG A 148 21.40 1.55 -21.04
N GLU A 149 20.66 1.96 -22.05
CA GLU A 149 21.17 2.84 -23.11
C GLU A 149 21.44 4.25 -22.57
N THR A 150 20.47 4.84 -21.86
CA THR A 150 20.57 6.19 -21.30
C THR A 150 21.66 6.28 -20.23
N ALA A 151 21.74 5.29 -19.34
CA ALA A 151 22.71 5.24 -18.25
C ALA A 151 24.07 4.67 -18.68
N ALA A 152 24.24 4.18 -19.92
CA ALA A 152 25.49 3.59 -20.42
C ALA A 152 26.76 4.39 -20.08
N PRO A 153 26.83 5.73 -20.30
CA PRO A 153 28.02 6.50 -19.94
C PRO A 153 28.28 6.51 -18.42
N LEU A 154 27.23 6.61 -17.60
CA LEU A 154 27.32 6.64 -16.14
C LEU A 154 27.69 5.27 -15.54
N LEU A 155 27.23 4.18 -16.17
CA LEU A 155 27.51 2.81 -15.74
C LEU A 155 28.94 2.38 -16.10
N LYS A 156 29.48 2.89 -17.21
CA LYS A 156 30.88 2.62 -17.64
C LYS A 156 31.91 3.39 -16.83
N ALA A 157 31.54 4.52 -16.22
CA ALA A 157 32.44 5.26 -15.37
C ALA A 157 32.80 4.44 -14.11
N SER A 158 34.09 4.15 -13.95
CA SER A 158 34.63 3.43 -12.79
C SER A 158 34.78 4.32 -11.55
N THR A 159 34.86 5.65 -11.75
CA THR A 159 34.99 6.65 -10.69
C THR A 159 33.96 7.75 -10.90
N VAL A 160 33.30 8.16 -9.82
CA VAL A 160 32.45 9.35 -9.80
C VAL A 160 33.36 10.51 -9.42
N THR A 161 33.73 11.35 -10.38
CA THR A 161 34.57 12.55 -10.13
C THR A 161 33.76 13.85 -10.20
N ASP A 162 32.56 13.78 -10.79
CA ASP A 162 31.64 14.88 -10.92
C ASP A 162 30.54 14.82 -9.86
N VAL A 163 30.24 15.98 -9.28
CA VAL A 163 29.15 16.20 -8.30
C VAL A 163 27.87 16.63 -8.99
N ASP A 164 27.85 16.72 -10.31
CA ASP A 164 26.65 17.11 -11.05
C ASP A 164 25.54 16.06 -10.96
N LEU A 165 24.42 16.50 -10.43
CA LEU A 165 23.23 15.71 -10.18
C LEU A 165 22.22 15.77 -11.35
N GLU A 166 22.30 16.77 -12.23
CA GLU A 166 21.35 16.90 -13.35
C GLU A 166 21.40 15.69 -14.28
N ASN A 167 22.61 15.21 -14.58
CA ASN A 167 22.83 14.08 -15.47
C ASN A 167 22.32 12.74 -14.93
N VAL A 168 21.99 12.65 -13.63
CA VAL A 168 21.49 11.39 -13.03
C VAL A 168 19.98 11.37 -12.88
N ILE A 169 19.28 12.50 -13.02
CA ILE A 169 17.82 12.57 -12.85
C ILE A 169 17.12 11.66 -13.86
N GLY A 170 17.36 11.85 -15.16
CA GLY A 170 16.68 11.07 -16.21
C GLY A 170 16.83 9.54 -16.05
N PRO A 171 18.04 9.01 -15.84
CA PRO A 171 18.24 7.59 -15.54
C PRO A 171 17.52 7.10 -14.27
N LEU A 172 17.46 7.92 -13.22
CA LEU A 172 16.78 7.56 -11.97
C LEU A 172 15.26 7.58 -12.12
N ASP A 173 14.70 8.55 -12.85
CA ASP A 173 13.27 8.60 -13.19
C ASP A 173 12.84 7.37 -13.98
N GLN A 174 13.63 6.95 -14.99
CA GLN A 174 13.34 5.73 -15.76
C GLN A 174 13.23 4.46 -14.91
N LEU A 175 14.01 4.35 -13.82
CA LEU A 175 13.92 3.22 -12.88
C LEU A 175 12.78 3.38 -11.87
N ARG A 176 12.52 4.61 -11.42
CA ARG A 176 11.42 4.93 -10.50
C ARG A 176 10.06 4.58 -11.14
N ASP A 177 9.93 4.93 -12.41
CA ASP A 177 8.68 4.91 -13.19
C ASP A 177 8.49 3.60 -14.00
N LEU A 178 9.24 2.54 -13.68
CA LEU A 178 9.02 1.23 -14.29
C LEU A 178 7.55 0.78 -14.09
N PRO A 179 6.96 0.02 -15.04
CA PRO A 179 5.55 -0.40 -14.96
C PRO A 179 5.17 -1.09 -13.64
N ALA A 180 6.07 -1.92 -13.12
CA ALA A 180 6.05 -2.44 -11.76
C ALA A 180 7.27 -1.89 -11.01
N GLY A 181 7.24 -0.59 -10.70
CA GLY A 181 8.35 0.20 -10.16
C GLY A 181 8.05 0.80 -8.79
N TYR A 182 8.94 1.69 -8.32
CA TYR A 182 8.78 2.31 -7.00
C TYR A 182 7.50 3.15 -6.93
N GLU A 183 7.22 3.95 -7.97
CA GLU A 183 6.05 4.84 -8.02
C GLU A 183 4.71 4.07 -8.02
N THR A 184 4.67 2.90 -8.66
CA THR A 184 3.46 2.08 -8.78
C THR A 184 3.35 0.98 -7.72
N GLY A 185 4.25 0.99 -6.73
CA GLY A 185 4.39 -0.08 -5.73
C GLY A 185 3.24 -0.17 -4.72
N ASP A 186 2.59 0.94 -4.42
CA ASP A 186 1.48 1.00 -3.45
C ASP A 186 0.10 0.87 -4.14
N LEU A 187 0.07 0.79 -5.47
CA LEU A 187 -1.16 0.63 -6.23
C LEU A 187 -1.63 -0.84 -6.18
N PRO A 188 -2.95 -1.09 -6.07
CA PRO A 188 -3.48 -2.44 -6.10
C PRO A 188 -3.20 -3.11 -7.43
N THR A 189 -2.84 -4.40 -7.39
CA THR A 189 -2.63 -5.22 -8.58
C THR A 189 -3.92 -5.27 -9.42
N PRO A 190 -3.86 -4.93 -10.72
CA PRO A 190 -5.02 -5.06 -11.61
C PRO A 190 -5.60 -6.48 -11.59
N LEU A 191 -6.94 -6.60 -11.64
CA LEU A 191 -7.61 -7.90 -11.55
C LEU A 191 -7.18 -8.86 -12.65
N GLU A 192 -7.00 -8.36 -13.87
CA GLU A 192 -6.45 -9.13 -14.99
C GLU A 192 -5.09 -9.77 -14.66
N GLU A 193 -4.23 -9.16 -13.84
CA GLU A 193 -2.92 -9.71 -13.49
C GLU A 193 -2.98 -10.80 -12.40
N THR A 194 -4.12 -11.00 -11.72
CA THR A 194 -4.18 -11.62 -10.38
C THR A 194 -4.56 -13.11 -10.34
N PHE A 195 -5.09 -13.70 -11.41
CA PHE A 195 -5.69 -15.06 -11.44
C PHE A 195 -4.68 -16.24 -11.23
N GLY A 196 -3.87 -16.21 -10.18
CA GLY A 196 -2.83 -17.18 -9.84
C GLY A 196 -1.53 -17.04 -10.62
N LEU A 197 -1.47 -16.15 -11.62
CA LEU A 197 -0.34 -16.01 -12.54
C LEU A 197 0.45 -14.70 -12.37
N SER A 198 0.13 -13.90 -11.35
CA SER A 198 0.72 -12.57 -11.16
C SER A 198 2.24 -12.61 -11.08
N GLN A 199 2.88 -11.78 -11.89
CA GLN A 199 4.33 -11.53 -11.88
C GLN A 199 4.67 -10.17 -11.28
N ARG A 200 3.65 -9.37 -10.94
CA ARG A 200 3.81 -7.97 -10.50
C ARG A 200 4.69 -7.87 -9.27
N GLU A 201 4.47 -8.70 -8.25
CA GLU A 201 5.26 -8.68 -7.00
C GLU A 201 6.75 -8.97 -7.26
N ARG A 202 7.03 -9.99 -8.09
CA ARG A 202 8.41 -10.36 -8.45
C ARG A 202 9.11 -9.24 -9.22
N LEU A 203 8.40 -8.63 -10.18
CA LEU A 203 8.92 -7.49 -10.94
C LEU A 203 9.11 -6.27 -10.04
N LEU A 204 8.16 -5.96 -9.16
CA LEU A 204 8.22 -4.85 -8.22
C LEU A 204 9.44 -4.96 -7.29
N SER A 205 9.66 -6.15 -6.72
CA SER A 205 10.82 -6.42 -5.87
C SER A 205 12.14 -6.21 -6.64
N ALA A 206 12.23 -6.72 -7.87
CA ALA A 206 13.41 -6.55 -8.72
C ALA A 206 13.63 -5.07 -9.13
N SER A 207 12.57 -4.34 -9.49
CA SER A 207 12.62 -2.92 -9.86
C SER A 207 13.04 -2.05 -8.68
N LYS A 208 12.46 -2.27 -7.49
CA LYS A 208 12.86 -1.55 -6.26
C LYS A 208 14.33 -1.81 -5.94
N THR A 209 14.81 -3.04 -6.11
CA THR A 209 16.23 -3.37 -5.91
C THR A 209 17.13 -2.67 -6.92
N ALA A 210 16.77 -2.68 -8.21
CA ALA A 210 17.53 -1.99 -9.25
C ALA A 210 17.55 -0.46 -9.03
N TYR A 211 16.42 0.12 -8.66
CA TYR A 211 16.29 1.54 -8.34
C TYR A 211 17.15 1.94 -7.14
N ARG A 212 17.09 1.17 -6.04
CA ARG A 212 17.95 1.38 -4.87
C ARG A 212 19.43 1.34 -5.25
N GLN A 213 19.86 0.32 -6.00
CA GLN A 213 21.26 0.21 -6.44
C GLN A 213 21.69 1.41 -7.29
N ALA A 214 20.79 1.92 -8.15
CA ALA A 214 21.05 3.11 -8.93
C ALA A 214 21.12 4.37 -8.05
N LEU A 215 20.24 4.52 -7.05
CA LEU A 215 20.30 5.62 -6.08
C LEU A 215 21.62 5.60 -5.30
N GLU A 216 22.05 4.44 -4.82
CA GLU A 216 23.35 4.29 -4.16
C GLU A 216 24.50 4.71 -5.08
N ARG A 217 24.55 4.11 -6.28
CA ARG A 217 25.66 4.30 -7.20
C ARG A 217 25.71 5.72 -7.79
N LEU A 218 24.55 6.27 -8.16
CA LEU A 218 24.46 7.52 -8.93
C LEU A 218 24.21 8.73 -8.04
N LEU A 219 23.34 8.63 -7.04
CA LEU A 219 22.96 9.74 -6.18
C LEU A 219 23.85 9.81 -4.93
N ARG A 220 23.85 8.78 -4.06
CA ARG A 220 24.57 8.83 -2.78
C ARG A 220 26.05 9.13 -2.96
N SER A 221 26.71 8.46 -3.92
CA SER A 221 28.13 8.69 -4.21
C SER A 221 28.45 10.17 -4.48
N ARG A 222 27.61 10.86 -5.27
CA ARG A 222 27.76 12.29 -5.58
C ARG A 222 27.46 13.17 -4.38
N LEU A 223 26.45 12.81 -3.58
CA LEU A 223 26.10 13.53 -2.34
C LEU A 223 27.24 13.43 -1.31
N LEU A 224 27.89 12.27 -1.19
CA LEU A 224 29.04 12.07 -0.32
C LEU A 224 30.22 12.94 -0.78
N ILE A 225 30.59 12.90 -2.06
CA ILE A 225 31.68 13.74 -2.60
C ILE A 225 31.37 15.23 -2.42
N GLN A 226 30.12 15.63 -2.64
CA GLN A 226 29.70 17.01 -2.43
C GLN A 226 29.86 17.40 -0.96
N ALA A 227 29.40 16.57 -0.03
CA ALA A 227 29.57 16.81 1.39
C ALA A 227 31.06 16.87 1.79
N GLU A 228 31.93 16.03 1.22
CA GLU A 228 33.39 16.11 1.42
C GLU A 228 33.96 17.46 1.00
N ARG A 229 33.56 17.97 -0.17
CA ARG A 229 33.98 19.30 -0.65
C ARG A 229 33.48 20.41 0.27
N THR A 230 32.24 20.31 0.77
CA THR A 230 31.69 21.28 1.72
C THR A 230 32.43 21.25 3.06
N ILE A 231 32.75 20.06 3.58
CA ILE A 231 33.55 19.87 4.80
C ILE A 231 34.93 20.50 4.62
N GLN A 232 35.61 20.23 3.50
CA GLN A 232 36.93 20.77 3.23
C GLN A 232 36.92 22.30 3.11
N ALA A 233 35.91 22.87 2.45
CA ALA A 233 35.75 24.32 2.31
C ALA A 233 35.48 25.02 3.66
N LYS A 234 34.80 24.35 4.58
CA LYS A 234 34.43 24.88 5.90
C LYS A 234 35.36 24.45 7.04
N MET A 235 36.47 23.79 6.73
CA MET A 235 37.39 23.22 7.74
C MET A 235 37.93 24.27 8.73
N ALA A 236 38.04 25.53 8.29
CA ALA A 236 38.52 26.66 9.08
C ALA A 236 37.46 27.27 10.02
N ASP A 237 36.17 26.96 9.83
CA ASP A 237 35.07 27.45 10.65
C ASP A 237 34.35 26.27 11.32
N PRO A 238 34.71 25.93 12.58
CA PRO A 238 34.09 24.83 13.29
C PRO A 238 32.56 24.93 13.40
N VAL A 239 31.99 26.14 13.49
CA VAL A 239 30.53 26.33 13.62
C VAL A 239 29.84 25.93 12.33
N ALA A 240 30.37 26.36 11.19
CA ALA A 240 29.80 26.02 9.89
C ALA A 240 30.12 24.58 9.44
N LEU A 241 31.11 23.93 10.06
CA LEU A 241 31.58 22.58 9.76
C LEU A 241 30.73 21.45 10.38
N TYR A 242 30.03 21.73 11.49
CA TYR A 242 29.26 20.73 12.22
C TYR A 242 28.19 20.05 11.35
N GLU A 243 27.32 20.86 10.71
CA GLU A 243 26.20 20.36 9.90
C GLU A 243 26.68 19.48 8.72
N PRO A 244 27.62 19.95 7.87
CA PRO A 244 28.11 19.13 6.76
C PRO A 244 28.72 17.79 7.23
N LEU A 245 29.45 17.78 8.34
CA LEU A 245 30.02 16.54 8.88
C LEU A 245 28.92 15.60 9.36
N LYS A 246 27.92 16.10 10.09
CA LYS A 246 26.77 15.32 10.56
C LYS A 246 26.04 14.67 9.39
N ILE A 247 25.71 15.44 8.35
CA ILE A 247 25.06 14.94 7.13
C ILE A 247 25.92 13.88 6.45
N TYR A 248 27.23 14.12 6.30
CA TYR A 248 28.15 13.18 5.68
C TYR A 248 28.20 11.84 6.41
N LEU A 249 28.28 11.86 7.75
CA LEU A 249 28.28 10.64 8.55
C LEU A 249 26.93 9.91 8.51
N MET A 250 25.80 10.64 8.46
CA MET A 250 24.47 10.04 8.28
C MET A 250 24.34 9.36 6.91
N LEU A 251 24.73 10.03 5.82
CA LEU A 251 24.74 9.47 4.47
C LEU A 251 25.65 8.24 4.37
N GLY A 252 26.73 8.20 5.13
CA GLY A 252 27.65 7.05 5.21
C GLY A 252 27.22 5.92 6.13
N GLY A 253 26.03 5.99 6.75
CA GLY A 253 25.54 4.94 7.66
C GLY A 253 26.35 4.80 8.95
N LYS A 254 27.07 5.85 9.39
CA LYS A 254 27.81 5.86 10.66
C LYS A 254 27.04 6.49 11.81
N ALA A 255 25.89 7.10 11.53
CA ALA A 255 25.02 7.66 12.55
C ALA A 255 24.26 6.55 13.30
N PRO A 256 24.11 6.63 14.64
CA PRO A 256 23.26 5.71 15.40
C PRO A 256 21.79 5.76 14.97
N LYS A 257 21.35 6.93 14.50
CA LYS A 257 20.02 7.17 13.94
C LYS A 257 20.13 8.17 12.80
N VAL A 258 19.45 7.88 11.69
CA VAL A 258 19.36 8.78 10.55
C VAL A 258 18.16 9.72 10.73
N ASP A 259 18.37 11.01 10.47
CA ASP A 259 17.31 12.02 10.43
C ASP A 259 17.07 12.43 8.97
N ASP A 260 16.09 11.78 8.34
CA ASP A 260 15.77 12.01 6.93
C ASP A 260 15.32 13.45 6.66
N ALA A 261 14.59 14.06 7.60
CA ALA A 261 14.09 15.42 7.46
C ALA A 261 15.24 16.42 7.46
N LEU A 262 16.24 16.22 8.33
CA LEU A 262 17.47 17.00 8.35
C LEU A 262 18.25 16.87 7.04
N ILE A 263 18.45 15.65 6.52
CA ILE A 263 19.17 15.44 5.25
C ILE A 263 18.44 16.11 4.09
N VAL A 264 17.13 15.91 3.97
CA VAL A 264 16.32 16.46 2.88
C VAL A 264 16.31 17.99 2.91
N SER A 265 16.13 18.59 4.08
CA SER A 265 16.07 20.05 4.23
C SER A 265 17.43 20.71 3.97
N TRP A 266 18.53 20.10 4.45
CA TRP A 266 19.89 20.58 4.21
C TRP A 266 20.23 20.54 2.72
N MET A 267 19.97 19.40 2.06
CA MET A 267 20.21 19.23 0.62
C MET A 267 19.36 20.18 -0.22
N LYS A 268 18.07 20.32 0.11
CA LYS A 268 17.17 21.26 -0.58
C LYS A 268 17.73 22.68 -0.55
N ARG A 269 18.20 23.13 0.62
CA ARG A 269 18.78 24.47 0.80
C ARG A 269 20.08 24.62 0.01
N ASP A 270 20.97 23.64 0.06
CA ASP A 270 22.22 23.67 -0.70
C ASP A 270 21.97 23.74 -2.22
N TRP A 271 21.03 22.95 -2.72
CA TRP A 271 20.65 22.98 -4.13
C TRP A 271 20.03 24.32 -4.54
N GLU A 272 19.17 24.90 -3.71
CA GLU A 272 18.51 26.17 -4.00
C GLU A 272 19.47 27.37 -3.94
N GLN A 273 20.39 27.39 -2.97
CA GLN A 273 21.25 28.55 -2.72
C GLN A 273 22.58 28.48 -3.45
N ASN A 274 23.17 27.29 -3.56
CA ASN A 274 24.56 27.15 -4.00
C ASN A 274 24.69 26.47 -5.37
N ARG A 275 23.93 25.38 -5.61
CA ARG A 275 24.22 24.51 -6.75
C ARG A 275 23.37 24.78 -7.99
N TYR A 276 22.08 24.98 -7.79
CA TYR A 276 21.07 25.10 -8.84
C TYR A 276 20.14 26.29 -8.55
N PRO A 277 20.65 27.53 -8.41
CA PRO A 277 19.84 28.68 -8.08
C PRO A 277 18.89 29.06 -9.22
N GLY A 278 17.83 29.80 -8.88
CA GLY A 278 16.87 30.36 -9.84
C GLY A 278 15.68 29.46 -10.17
N GLU A 279 14.66 30.06 -10.79
CA GLU A 279 13.39 29.40 -11.10
C GLU A 279 13.52 28.31 -12.17
N ASN A 280 14.42 28.48 -13.15
CA ASN A 280 14.62 27.50 -14.23
C ASN A 280 15.03 26.12 -13.72
N ASN A 281 15.64 26.06 -12.53
CA ASN A 281 16.12 24.82 -11.92
C ASN A 281 15.11 24.21 -10.92
N ARG A 282 13.94 24.83 -10.73
CA ARG A 282 12.97 24.40 -9.71
C ARG A 282 12.51 22.97 -9.91
N GLU A 283 12.15 22.59 -11.13
CA GLU A 283 11.70 21.24 -11.48
C GLU A 283 12.79 20.18 -11.21
N GLY A 284 14.04 20.47 -11.61
CA GLY A 284 15.17 19.58 -11.34
C GLY A 284 15.43 19.40 -9.83
N ARG A 285 15.31 20.48 -9.02
CA ARG A 285 15.43 20.38 -7.55
C ARG A 285 14.31 19.51 -6.95
N GLU A 286 13.09 19.59 -7.48
CA GLU A 286 11.97 18.75 -7.02
C GLU A 286 12.19 17.26 -7.37
N GLN A 287 12.68 16.95 -8.58
CA GLN A 287 13.04 15.59 -8.98
C GLN A 287 14.16 15.01 -8.11
N LEU A 288 15.24 15.78 -7.86
CA LEU A 288 16.31 15.37 -6.95
C LEU A 288 15.79 15.13 -5.53
N GLN A 289 14.86 15.95 -5.05
CA GLN A 289 14.25 15.75 -3.75
C GLN A 289 13.42 14.47 -3.68
N LYS A 290 12.67 14.13 -4.75
CA LYS A 290 11.91 12.87 -4.85
C LYS A 290 12.84 11.65 -4.78
N HIS A 291 13.98 11.70 -5.47
CA HIS A 291 14.98 10.64 -5.44
C HIS A 291 15.68 10.53 -4.09
N LEU A 292 16.05 11.65 -3.47
CA LEU A 292 16.66 11.67 -2.15
C LEU A 292 15.74 11.03 -1.10
N ARG A 293 14.45 11.38 -1.10
CA ARG A 293 13.47 10.75 -0.19
C ARG A 293 13.32 9.25 -0.45
N ALA A 294 13.29 8.83 -1.72
CA ALA A 294 13.21 7.41 -2.06
C ALA A 294 14.48 6.64 -1.65
N MET A 295 15.66 7.27 -1.76
CA MET A 295 16.93 6.69 -1.31
C MET A 295 16.91 6.44 0.19
N LEU A 296 16.53 7.45 0.98
CA LEU A 296 16.45 7.33 2.44
C LEU A 296 15.40 6.31 2.88
N ALA A 297 14.22 6.29 2.24
CA ALA A 297 13.18 5.31 2.56
C ALA A 297 13.55 3.86 2.19
N LEU A 298 14.46 3.66 1.23
CA LEU A 298 14.93 2.33 0.81
C LEU A 298 16.17 1.85 1.58
N ASP A 299 16.79 2.72 2.40
CA ASP A 299 17.98 2.42 3.20
C ASP A 299 17.68 1.60 4.46
N ASP A 300 16.49 1.73 5.06
CA ASP A 300 16.13 1.05 6.31
C ASP A 300 16.31 -0.49 6.26
N ALA A 301 16.42 -1.05 5.05
CA ALA A 301 16.62 -2.47 4.81
C ALA A 301 18.08 -2.89 4.52
N TYR A 302 19.02 -1.96 4.30
CA TYR A 302 20.38 -2.28 3.82
C TYR A 302 21.45 -1.26 4.26
N ASP A 303 22.61 -1.75 4.68
CA ASP A 303 23.75 -0.88 5.01
C ASP A 303 24.34 -0.19 3.77
N PRO A 304 24.74 1.10 3.87
CA PRO A 304 25.40 1.82 2.78
C PRO A 304 26.69 1.13 2.32
N VAL A 305 26.92 1.13 1.01
CA VAL A 305 28.05 0.40 0.38
C VAL A 305 29.36 1.20 0.40
N PHE A 306 29.32 2.50 0.72
CA PHE A 306 30.46 3.40 0.59
C PHE A 306 31.23 3.55 1.90
N GLU A 307 32.56 3.47 1.80
CA GLU A 307 33.45 3.83 2.89
C GLU A 307 33.63 5.36 2.94
N LEU A 308 33.53 5.92 4.15
CA LEU A 308 33.79 7.33 4.38
C LEU A 308 35.29 7.62 4.34
N ASN A 309 35.65 8.82 3.90
CA ASN A 309 37.01 9.33 3.96
C ASN A 309 37.43 9.59 5.42
N GLN A 310 37.96 8.58 6.08
CA GLN A 310 38.30 8.68 7.51
C GLN A 310 39.30 9.78 7.85
N PRO A 311 40.38 10.01 7.07
CA PRO A 311 41.27 11.14 7.31
C PRO A 311 40.53 12.50 7.31
N LEU A 312 39.53 12.66 6.44
CA LEU A 312 38.69 13.88 6.41
C LEU A 312 37.79 13.99 7.64
N VAL A 313 37.14 12.89 8.03
CA VAL A 313 36.29 12.82 9.22
C VAL A 313 37.09 13.18 10.47
N GLU A 314 38.25 12.55 10.67
CA GLU A 314 39.12 12.82 11.82
C GLU A 314 39.63 14.27 11.82
N ALA A 315 39.97 14.82 10.66
CA ALA A 315 40.37 16.22 10.54
C ALA A 315 39.23 17.17 10.91
N ALA A 316 38.02 16.88 10.44
CA ALA A 316 36.83 17.66 10.78
C ALA A 316 36.51 17.56 12.28
N GLN A 317 36.51 16.35 12.86
CA GLN A 317 36.29 16.13 14.29
C GLN A 317 37.33 16.85 15.16
N ARG A 318 38.60 16.86 14.76
CA ARG A 318 39.66 17.65 15.43
C ARG A 318 39.39 19.15 15.36
N SER A 319 38.83 19.66 14.26
CA SER A 319 38.44 21.06 14.14
C SER A 319 37.25 21.40 15.05
N LEU A 320 36.21 20.55 15.06
CA LEU A 320 35.05 20.68 15.95
C LEU A 320 35.42 20.56 17.44
N GLY A 321 36.45 19.76 17.76
CA GLY A 321 36.99 19.64 19.11
C GLY A 321 37.49 20.97 19.71
N ARG A 322 37.80 21.97 18.87
CA ARG A 322 38.25 23.31 19.31
C ARG A 322 37.09 24.22 19.73
N MET A 323 35.85 23.83 19.46
CA MET A 323 34.67 24.62 19.81
C MET A 323 34.44 24.67 21.31
N SER A 324 34.06 25.85 21.81
CA SER A 324 33.53 25.99 23.16
C SER A 324 32.23 25.19 23.33
N LEU A 325 31.86 24.85 24.57
CA LEU A 325 30.59 24.17 24.83
C LEU A 325 29.38 24.98 24.34
N ALA A 326 29.44 26.31 24.47
CA ALA A 326 28.41 27.23 24.00
C ALA A 326 28.28 27.25 22.47
N ASP A 327 29.40 27.20 21.74
CA ASP A 327 29.37 27.10 20.27
C ASP A 327 28.81 25.76 19.80
N ARG A 328 29.18 24.66 20.46
CA ARG A 328 28.62 23.33 20.18
C ARG A 328 27.11 23.31 20.40
N ALA A 329 26.66 23.78 21.56
CA ALA A 329 25.24 23.86 21.86
C ALA A 329 24.48 24.77 20.88
N SER A 330 25.06 25.90 20.48
CA SER A 330 24.48 26.79 19.47
C SER A 330 24.35 26.10 18.11
N ALA A 331 25.37 25.34 17.69
CA ALA A 331 25.34 24.57 16.45
C ALA A 331 24.25 23.48 16.50
N LEU A 332 24.08 22.79 17.64
CA LEU A 332 23.01 21.81 17.83
C LEU A 332 21.60 22.40 17.71
N ILE A 333 21.38 23.58 18.31
CA ILE A 333 20.08 24.27 18.18
C ILE A 333 19.86 24.70 16.73
N LYS A 334 20.90 25.22 16.05
CA LYS A 334 20.83 25.60 14.63
C LYS A 334 20.58 24.42 13.70
N SER A 335 21.18 23.26 14.00
CA SER A 335 20.92 21.98 13.33
C SER A 335 19.45 21.57 13.42
N ALA A 336 18.86 21.66 14.61
CA ALA A 336 17.46 21.30 14.83
C ALA A 336 16.46 22.18 14.06
N ILE A 337 16.86 23.37 13.59
CA ILE A 337 16.01 24.23 12.74
C ILE A 337 15.68 23.55 11.42
N TYR A 338 16.62 22.78 10.86
CA TYR A 338 16.42 22.14 9.56
C TYR A 338 15.27 21.12 9.56
N ALA A 339 15.10 20.41 10.68
CA ALA A 339 13.97 19.50 10.89
C ALA A 339 12.67 20.23 11.30
N ALA A 340 12.76 21.49 11.73
CA ALA A 340 11.62 22.28 12.14
C ALA A 340 11.05 23.11 10.98
N VAL A 341 9.74 23.05 10.78
CA VAL A 341 9.04 23.99 9.90
C VAL A 341 8.71 25.22 10.74
N LEU A 342 9.55 26.25 10.66
CA LEU A 342 9.32 27.54 11.31
C LEU A 342 8.88 28.55 10.24
N ASP A 343 7.80 29.27 10.51
CA ASP A 343 7.32 30.30 9.59
C ASP A 343 8.13 31.58 9.74
N ASP A 344 8.71 32.04 8.64
CA ASP A 344 9.42 33.32 8.60
C ASP A 344 8.44 34.51 8.69
N PHE A 345 8.86 35.57 9.38
CA PHE A 345 8.09 36.81 9.42
C PHE A 345 8.35 37.62 8.16
N SER A 346 7.34 37.72 7.28
CA SER A 346 7.41 38.50 6.05
C SER A 346 6.81 39.90 6.23
N LEU A 347 7.62 40.94 5.97
CA LEU A 347 7.16 42.33 6.08
C LEU A 347 6.04 42.64 5.06
N SER A 348 6.13 42.10 3.84
CA SER A 348 5.12 42.32 2.80
C SER A 348 3.78 41.71 3.17
N GLN A 349 3.76 40.54 3.81
CA GLN A 349 2.53 39.88 4.24
C GLN A 349 1.92 40.56 5.47
N LYS A 350 2.75 40.93 6.45
CA LYS A 350 2.31 41.49 7.74
C LYS A 350 1.91 42.97 7.66
N GLY A 351 2.44 43.71 6.68
CA GLY A 351 1.99 45.09 6.39
C GLY A 351 0.67 45.18 5.61
N GLY A 352 0.09 44.06 5.19
CA GLY A 352 -1.15 44.03 4.42
C GLY A 352 -0.98 44.35 2.92
N PRO A 353 -2.07 44.30 2.14
CA PRO A 353 -2.04 44.45 0.67
C PRO A 353 -1.52 45.81 0.21
N GLU A 354 -1.66 46.85 1.04
CA GLU A 354 -1.22 48.22 0.74
C GLU A 354 0.19 48.53 1.26
N ALA A 355 0.91 47.57 1.86
CA ALA A 355 2.26 47.78 2.38
C ALA A 355 3.22 48.37 1.34
N GLN A 356 3.13 47.91 0.09
CA GLN A 356 3.97 48.38 -1.01
C GLN A 356 3.64 49.81 -1.47
N LEU A 357 2.50 50.39 -1.06
CA LEU A 357 2.18 51.80 -1.32
C LEU A 357 2.96 52.74 -0.40
N LEU A 358 3.26 52.30 0.83
CA LEU A 358 3.95 53.10 1.85
C LEU A 358 5.43 52.81 1.96
N PHE A 359 5.82 51.56 1.76
CA PHE A 359 7.17 51.10 2.02
C PHE A 359 7.86 50.60 0.76
N GLU A 360 9.16 50.85 0.69
CA GLU A 360 10.09 50.32 -0.30
C GLU A 360 11.38 49.88 0.41
N ARG A 361 12.17 49.03 -0.25
CA ARG A 361 13.51 48.74 0.24
C ARG A 361 14.44 49.92 -0.08
N ILE A 362 15.50 50.12 0.71
CA ILE A 362 16.46 51.22 0.50
C ILE A 362 17.08 51.23 -0.92
N ASP A 363 17.25 50.07 -1.53
CA ASP A 363 17.75 49.91 -2.91
C ASP A 363 16.67 50.11 -3.99
N GLY A 364 15.45 50.50 -3.61
CA GLY A 364 14.30 50.68 -4.51
C GLY A 364 13.57 49.39 -4.88
N GLY A 365 13.97 48.24 -4.33
CA GLY A 365 13.31 46.95 -4.53
C GLY A 365 11.98 46.81 -3.77
N ASP A 366 11.29 45.70 -4.05
CA ASP A 366 10.06 45.34 -3.34
C ASP A 366 10.31 44.80 -1.91
N LEU A 367 9.23 44.64 -1.15
CA LEU A 367 9.28 44.13 0.23
C LEU A 367 9.31 42.61 0.31
N SER A 368 9.15 41.89 -0.81
CA SER A 368 8.94 40.44 -0.84
C SER A 368 10.16 39.66 -0.32
N GLY A 369 11.35 40.24 -0.47
CA GLY A 369 12.61 39.71 0.04
C GLY A 369 12.93 40.07 1.49
N LEU A 370 12.16 40.96 2.13
CA LEU A 370 12.39 41.35 3.53
C LEU A 370 11.68 40.37 4.47
N ARG A 371 12.45 39.41 5.00
CA ARG A 371 11.96 38.35 5.89
C ARG A 371 12.88 38.18 7.09
N ILE A 372 12.30 38.04 8.28
CA ILE A 372 13.02 37.63 9.49
C ILE A 372 12.86 36.11 9.63
N PRO A 373 13.96 35.35 9.81
CA PRO A 373 13.90 33.90 10.03
C PRO A 373 12.97 33.53 11.18
N GLY A 374 12.16 32.48 11.01
CA GLY A 374 11.14 32.08 11.98
C GLY A 374 11.66 31.79 13.39
N ILE A 375 12.94 31.42 13.55
CA ILE A 375 13.55 31.25 14.87
C ILE A 375 13.65 32.56 15.68
N TYR A 376 13.66 33.72 15.02
CA TYR A 376 13.72 35.05 15.64
C TYR A 376 12.34 35.73 15.71
N THR A 377 11.29 34.93 15.85
CA THR A 377 9.90 35.38 16.09
C THR A 377 9.49 35.05 17.53
N HIS A 378 8.40 35.62 18.03
CA HIS A 378 7.88 35.30 19.36
C HIS A 378 7.58 33.80 19.48
N SER A 379 6.90 33.26 18.46
CA SER A 379 6.61 31.82 18.37
C SER A 379 7.89 30.99 18.29
N GLY A 380 8.86 31.38 17.47
CA GLY A 380 10.15 30.70 17.36
C GLY A 380 10.93 30.66 18.67
N PHE A 381 10.90 31.74 19.45
CA PHE A 381 11.53 31.78 20.76
C PHE A 381 10.82 30.85 21.77
N ASN A 382 9.52 31.09 21.98
CA ASN A 382 8.74 30.44 23.04
C ASN A 382 8.45 28.98 22.74
N THR A 383 8.14 28.66 21.48
CA THR A 383 7.74 27.31 21.09
C THR A 383 8.88 26.50 20.50
N PHE A 384 10.00 27.07 20.06
CA PHE A 384 11.10 26.25 19.54
C PHE A 384 12.35 26.40 20.39
N TYR A 385 12.91 27.61 20.48
CA TYR A 385 14.21 27.85 21.10
C TYR A 385 14.24 27.42 22.57
N LEU A 386 13.27 27.84 23.39
CA LEU A 386 13.21 27.45 24.81
C LEU A 386 13.05 25.93 25.01
N ARG A 387 12.29 25.25 24.13
CA ARG A 387 12.17 23.79 24.16
C ARG A 387 13.50 23.10 23.85
N GLN A 388 14.23 23.56 22.83
CA GLN A 388 15.56 23.02 22.53
C GLN A 388 16.56 23.31 23.66
N LEU A 389 16.54 24.53 24.21
CA LEU A 389 17.39 24.92 25.33
C LEU A 389 17.19 24.02 26.55
N SER A 390 15.95 23.66 26.87
CA SER A 390 15.64 22.75 27.99
C SER A 390 16.19 21.33 27.81
N ARG A 391 16.43 20.91 26.56
CA ARG A 391 16.93 19.57 26.19
C ARG A 391 18.39 19.56 25.77
N ILE A 392 19.07 20.72 25.82
CA ILE A 392 20.40 20.88 25.24
C ILE A 392 21.45 19.93 25.84
N ALA A 393 21.34 19.65 27.14
CA ALA A 393 22.18 18.68 27.83
C ALA A 393 22.07 17.28 27.21
N GLN A 394 20.85 16.83 26.94
CA GLN A 394 20.60 15.54 26.31
C GLN A 394 21.07 15.55 24.85
N MET A 395 20.81 16.63 24.11
CA MET A 395 21.26 16.75 22.72
C MET A 395 22.79 16.68 22.60
N LEU A 396 23.53 17.30 23.53
CA LEU A 396 24.99 17.24 23.56
C LEU A 396 25.52 15.80 23.75
N VAL A 397 24.81 14.98 24.53
CA VAL A 397 25.13 13.56 24.72
C VAL A 397 24.76 12.75 23.47
N ASP A 398 23.53 12.93 22.97
CA ASP A 398 23.00 12.19 21.82
C ASP A 398 23.80 12.44 20.54
N GLU A 399 24.44 13.60 20.42
CA GLU A 399 25.17 14.04 19.23
C GLU A 399 26.69 13.90 19.38
N GLN A 400 27.16 13.27 20.47
CA GLN A 400 28.58 13.06 20.72
C GLN A 400 29.26 12.22 19.62
N TRP A 401 28.53 11.32 18.97
CA TRP A 401 29.03 10.50 17.86
C TRP A 401 29.54 11.33 16.67
N VAL A 402 29.03 12.55 16.46
CA VAL A 402 29.49 13.47 15.40
C VAL A 402 30.90 13.99 15.70
N LEU A 403 31.19 14.26 16.98
CA LEU A 403 32.44 14.86 17.45
C LEU A 403 33.57 13.84 17.61
N GLY A 404 33.25 12.54 17.66
CA GLY A 404 34.20 11.46 17.89
C GLY A 404 34.71 11.40 19.33
N GLY A 405 35.75 10.58 19.56
CA GLY A 405 36.31 10.34 20.91
C GLY A 405 37.08 11.50 21.55
N GLY A 406 37.19 12.65 20.87
CA GLY A 406 37.98 13.82 21.31
C GLY A 406 37.28 14.77 22.28
N GLY A 407 36.07 14.44 22.75
CA GLY A 407 35.39 15.19 23.80
C GLY A 407 35.80 14.71 25.19
N GLU A 408 36.97 15.13 25.69
CA GLU A 408 37.37 14.84 27.07
C GLU A 408 36.36 15.41 28.07
N GLN A 409 36.00 14.57 29.04
CA GLN A 409 35.04 14.77 30.13
C GLN A 409 35.57 15.73 31.22
N GLY A 410 35.98 16.94 30.83
CA GLY A 410 36.34 18.00 31.78
C GLY A 410 35.10 18.75 32.26
N ASP A 411 34.80 18.70 33.56
CA ASP A 411 33.79 19.47 34.33
C ASP A 411 32.57 20.01 33.54
N ILE A 412 31.98 19.16 32.70
CA ILE A 412 30.86 19.50 31.82
C ILE A 412 29.68 19.99 32.65
N ASN A 413 29.52 19.45 33.86
CA ASN A 413 28.42 19.78 34.76
C ASN A 413 28.46 21.24 35.25
N GLN A 414 29.63 21.77 35.61
CA GLN A 414 29.74 23.19 35.99
C GLN A 414 29.57 24.14 34.80
N GLN A 415 30.05 23.75 33.62
CA GLN A 415 29.88 24.53 32.39
C GLN A 415 28.41 24.52 31.92
N LEU A 416 27.69 23.40 32.08
CA LEU A 416 26.27 23.26 31.75
C LEU A 416 25.40 24.27 32.52
N LEU A 417 25.72 24.54 33.78
CA LEU A 417 24.97 25.49 34.62
C LEU A 417 25.04 26.93 34.09
N LYS A 418 26.16 27.31 33.45
CA LYS A 418 26.36 28.64 32.86
C LYS A 418 25.92 28.73 31.40
N LEU A 419 25.74 27.58 30.75
CA LEU A 419 25.39 27.47 29.34
C LEU A 419 24.05 28.12 29.00
N GLY A 420 23.03 27.95 29.83
CA GLY A 420 21.68 28.50 29.59
C GLY A 420 21.68 30.02 29.42
N PRO A 421 22.15 30.79 30.42
CA PRO A 421 22.26 32.26 30.31
C PRO A 421 23.14 32.73 29.14
N GLU A 422 24.25 32.06 28.88
CA GLU A 422 25.15 32.41 27.77
C GLU A 422 24.48 32.24 26.40
N LEU A 423 23.75 31.13 26.21
CA LEU A 423 22.99 30.88 24.99
C LEU A 423 21.84 31.89 24.80
N LEU A 424 21.14 32.26 25.88
CA LEU A 424 20.10 33.29 25.83
C LEU A 424 20.64 34.67 25.48
N ASP A 425 21.78 35.07 26.04
CA ASP A 425 22.46 36.34 25.68
C ASP A 425 22.87 36.33 24.20
N ARG A 426 23.45 35.22 23.72
CA ARG A 426 23.79 35.05 22.30
C ARG A 426 22.55 35.12 21.41
N TYR A 427 21.48 34.42 21.77
CA TYR A 427 20.21 34.47 21.05
C TYR A 427 19.67 35.89 21.00
N GLY A 428 19.69 36.63 22.12
CA GLY A 428 19.24 38.03 22.16
C GLY A 428 20.02 38.94 21.20
N LYS A 429 21.34 38.75 21.10
CA LYS A 429 22.19 39.46 20.14
C LYS A 429 21.86 39.09 18.69
N GLU A 430 21.72 37.80 18.38
CA GLU A 430 21.38 37.33 17.03
C GLU A 430 19.96 37.76 16.63
N PHE A 431 19.01 37.73 17.56
CA PHE A 431 17.64 38.24 17.42
C PHE A 431 17.64 39.73 17.07
N ALA A 432 18.30 40.55 17.89
CA ALA A 432 18.38 41.98 17.64
C ALA A 432 19.07 42.30 16.31
N ALA A 433 20.13 41.57 15.96
CA ALA A 433 20.82 41.72 14.68
C ALA A 433 19.91 41.36 13.48
N ALA A 434 19.14 40.27 13.57
CA ALA A 434 18.21 39.86 12.52
C ALA A 434 17.12 40.92 12.29
N TRP A 435 16.48 41.40 13.36
CA TRP A 435 15.46 42.44 13.28
C TRP A 435 16.02 43.77 12.75
N ASN A 436 17.11 44.27 13.34
CA ASN A 436 17.72 45.53 12.93
C ASN A 436 18.25 45.46 11.48
N GLY A 437 18.75 44.30 11.05
CA GLY A 437 19.24 44.10 9.68
C GLY A 437 18.12 44.17 8.63
N VAL A 438 16.92 43.67 8.94
CA VAL A 438 15.76 43.76 8.03
C VAL A 438 15.09 45.13 8.11
N LEU A 439 14.81 45.63 9.31
CA LEU A 439 14.19 46.94 9.50
C LEU A 439 15.06 48.09 9.00
N GLY A 440 16.39 47.94 9.10
CA GLY A 440 17.35 48.89 8.56
C GLY A 440 17.35 48.99 7.03
N GLN A 441 16.69 48.07 6.32
CA GLN A 441 16.50 48.13 4.86
C GLN A 441 15.13 48.68 4.46
N LEU A 442 14.24 48.94 5.43
CA LEU A 442 12.89 49.46 5.20
C LEU A 442 12.92 50.98 5.10
N LYS A 443 12.28 51.52 4.07
CA LYS A 443 12.18 52.96 3.84
C LYS A 443 10.75 53.34 3.47
N PHE A 444 10.32 54.53 3.87
CA PHE A 444 9.08 55.12 3.36
C PHE A 444 9.25 55.61 1.93
N LYS A 445 8.27 55.28 1.08
CA LYS A 445 8.13 55.93 -0.23
C LYS A 445 7.87 57.42 -0.06
N ALA A 446 8.29 58.20 -1.05
CA ALA A 446 8.02 59.63 -1.05
C ALA A 446 6.50 59.89 -1.17
N MET A 447 5.89 60.32 -0.07
CA MET A 447 4.43 60.44 0.07
C MET A 447 3.82 61.61 -0.73
N LEU A 448 4.66 62.51 -1.24
CA LEU A 448 4.25 63.74 -1.93
C LEU A 448 4.46 63.68 -3.45
N THR A 449 4.91 62.56 -4.00
CA THR A 449 5.28 62.45 -5.43
C THR A 449 4.05 62.41 -6.34
N ASP A 450 2.94 61.85 -5.85
CA ASP A 450 1.66 61.74 -6.56
C ASP A 450 0.75 62.94 -6.23
N LYS A 451 1.18 64.15 -6.59
CA LYS A 451 0.24 65.28 -6.54
C LYS A 451 -0.72 65.18 -7.73
N PRO A 452 -2.04 65.36 -7.56
CA PRO A 452 -2.75 65.73 -6.32
C PRO A 452 -3.41 64.54 -5.58
N HIS A 453 -3.25 63.28 -6.00
CA HIS A 453 -4.02 62.17 -5.44
C HIS A 453 -3.50 61.68 -4.08
N TYR A 454 -2.21 61.88 -3.80
CA TYR A 454 -1.52 61.53 -2.55
C TYR A 454 -1.85 60.11 -2.07
N ILE A 455 -1.85 59.12 -2.96
CA ILE A 455 -2.28 57.74 -2.65
C ILE A 455 -1.56 57.19 -1.41
N ALA A 456 -0.23 57.36 -1.33
CA ALA A 456 0.54 56.94 -0.16
C ALA A 456 0.10 57.66 1.13
N LEU A 457 -0.17 58.97 1.09
CA LEU A 457 -0.65 59.68 2.28
C LEU A 457 -2.04 59.20 2.71
N SER A 458 -2.92 58.91 1.75
CA SER A 458 -4.27 58.39 2.03
C SER A 458 -4.23 56.99 2.66
N ALA A 459 -3.36 56.10 2.17
CA ALA A 459 -3.16 54.78 2.73
C ALA A 459 -2.60 54.85 4.16
N ALA A 460 -1.65 55.76 4.41
CA ALA A 460 -1.08 55.98 5.74
C ALA A 460 -2.10 56.48 6.77
N ALA A 461 -3.06 57.30 6.35
CA ALA A 461 -4.11 57.85 7.20
C ALA A 461 -5.35 56.95 7.33
N SER A 462 -5.40 55.84 6.60
CA SER A 462 -6.55 54.93 6.62
C SER A 462 -6.68 54.20 7.97
N PRO A 463 -7.90 53.79 8.38
CA PRO A 463 -8.08 52.94 9.56
C PRO A 463 -7.29 51.62 9.49
N SER A 464 -7.11 51.10 8.27
CA SER A 464 -6.29 49.92 7.97
C SER A 464 -4.86 50.29 7.55
N SER A 465 -4.29 51.37 8.09
CA SER A 465 -2.97 51.86 7.72
C SER A 465 -1.90 50.76 7.76
N PRO A 466 -1.18 50.52 6.64
CA PRO A 466 -0.08 49.55 6.61
C PRO A 466 1.02 49.84 7.63
N MET A 467 1.17 51.11 8.04
CA MET A 467 2.12 51.50 9.09
C MET A 467 1.68 50.97 10.46
N ASN A 468 0.40 51.11 10.80
CA ASN A 468 -0.13 50.61 12.08
C ASN A 468 -0.10 49.07 12.10
N GLN A 469 -0.50 48.42 11.02
CA GLN A 469 -0.46 46.96 10.91
C GLN A 469 0.95 46.42 11.10
N LEU A 470 1.93 47.01 10.40
CA LEU A 470 3.32 46.55 10.47
C LEU A 470 3.92 46.82 11.86
N PHE A 471 3.71 47.99 12.45
CA PHE A 471 4.27 48.29 13.77
C PHE A 471 3.63 47.47 14.89
N ALA A 472 2.32 47.21 14.83
CA ALA A 472 1.66 46.29 15.75
C ALA A 472 2.24 44.88 15.62
N ALA A 473 2.37 44.37 14.38
CA ALA A 473 2.95 43.05 14.13
C ALA A 473 4.41 42.94 14.62
N ILE A 474 5.22 43.98 14.45
CA ILE A 474 6.59 44.02 14.99
C ILE A 474 6.57 44.01 16.52
N ALA A 475 5.69 44.79 17.14
CA ALA A 475 5.57 44.84 18.60
C ALA A 475 5.19 43.49 19.19
N ASP A 476 4.25 42.78 18.57
CA ASP A 476 3.82 41.44 19.00
C ASP A 476 4.96 40.42 18.91
N GLU A 477 5.74 40.45 17.82
CA GLU A 477 6.85 39.50 17.61
C GLU A 477 8.11 39.80 18.43
N THR A 478 8.30 41.06 18.85
CA THR A 478 9.47 41.48 19.65
C THR A 478 9.23 41.42 21.15
N ALA A 479 7.99 41.30 21.60
CA ALA A 479 7.61 41.14 23.01
C ALA A 479 7.79 39.70 23.50
N LEU A 480 9.02 39.15 23.41
CA LEU A 480 9.32 37.73 23.66
C LEU A 480 8.83 37.16 25.01
N THR A 481 8.74 38.01 26.04
CA THR A 481 8.36 37.63 27.41
C THR A 481 6.89 37.89 27.76
N ARG A 482 6.10 38.42 26.81
CA ARG A 482 4.67 38.66 27.02
C ARG A 482 3.90 37.37 26.78
N ASP A 483 3.13 36.93 27.77
CA ASP A 483 2.17 35.85 27.60
C ASP A 483 1.09 36.30 26.60
N SER A 484 0.79 35.47 25.60
CA SER A 484 -0.14 35.78 24.49
C SER A 484 -1.62 35.92 24.91
N GLY A 485 -1.90 36.21 26.18
CA GLY A 485 -3.24 36.22 26.76
C GLY A 485 -3.93 37.58 26.86
N ASP A 486 -3.34 38.67 26.35
CA ASP A 486 -3.84 40.05 26.59
C ASP A 486 -4.19 40.79 25.29
N GLY A 487 -4.87 40.10 24.37
CA GLY A 487 -5.59 40.72 23.25
C GLY A 487 -7.03 41.08 23.65
N PRO A 488 -7.58 42.23 23.21
CA PRO A 488 -8.88 42.70 23.69
C PRO A 488 -10.01 41.73 23.30
N ASP A 489 -10.79 41.35 24.30
CA ASP A 489 -12.00 40.53 24.19
C ASP A 489 -12.97 41.14 23.16
N PRO A 490 -13.30 40.46 22.04
CA PRO A 490 -14.33 40.91 21.12
C PRO A 490 -15.70 40.55 21.72
N GLY A 491 -16.08 41.27 22.78
CA GLY A 491 -17.21 40.88 23.63
C GLY A 491 -17.83 42.04 24.40
N THR A 492 -17.83 43.26 23.85
CA THR A 492 -18.65 44.35 24.40
C THR A 492 -19.43 45.06 23.28
N GLU A 493 -20.50 44.40 22.82
CA GLU A 493 -21.59 45.06 22.12
C GLU A 493 -22.56 45.70 23.12
N ILE A 494 -22.36 47.01 23.30
CA ILE A 494 -23.33 48.10 23.28
C ILE A 494 -24.80 47.77 23.62
N GLU A 495 -25.27 48.46 24.65
CA GLU A 495 -26.67 48.69 25.03
C GLU A 495 -27.60 49.09 23.87
N GLY A 496 -28.80 48.49 23.87
CA GLY A 496 -30.05 49.22 23.64
C GLY A 496 -30.85 48.86 22.39
N THR A 497 -31.94 48.11 22.56
CA THR A 497 -33.31 48.67 22.49
C THR A 497 -34.41 47.60 22.70
N ALA A 498 -35.19 47.83 23.75
CA ALA A 498 -36.62 47.54 23.94
C ALA A 498 -37.29 46.33 23.26
N GLN A 499 -37.81 45.41 24.09
CA GLN A 499 -39.18 44.88 23.96
C GLN A 499 -39.70 44.33 25.30
N ASN A 500 -40.88 44.80 25.70
CA ASN A 500 -41.61 44.45 26.93
C ASN A 500 -42.13 42.99 26.91
N PRO A 501 -42.38 42.35 28.07
CA PRO A 501 -42.69 40.93 28.16
C PRO A 501 -44.21 40.65 28.11
N PRO A 502 -44.65 39.44 27.72
CA PRO A 502 -45.95 38.94 28.15
C PRO A 502 -45.85 38.28 29.52
N ARG A 503 -46.77 38.69 30.39
CA ARG A 503 -47.08 38.04 31.67
C ARG A 503 -47.53 36.60 31.44
N ASN A 504 -46.97 35.67 32.21
CA ASN A 504 -47.51 34.34 32.42
C ASN A 504 -48.55 34.40 33.56
N PRO A 505 -49.70 33.70 33.48
CA PRO A 505 -50.47 33.35 34.66
C PRO A 505 -50.29 31.87 35.03
N ALA A 506 -50.38 31.65 36.35
CA ALA A 506 -50.36 30.39 37.11
C ALA A 506 -48.98 29.86 37.52
#